data_AF-A0A5D4SLW5-F1
#
_entry.id   AF-A0A5D4SLW5-F1
#
_cell.length_a   1.000
_cell.length_b   1.000
_cell.length_c   1.000
_cell.angle_alpha   90.00
_cell.angle_beta   90.00
_cell.angle_gamma   90.00
#
_symmetry.space_group_name_H-M   'P 1'
#
loop_
_entity.id
_entity.type
_entity.pdbx_description
1 polymer ?
#
loop_
_entity_poly.entity_id
_entity_poly.type
_entity_poly.pdbx_seq_one_letter_code
_entity_poly.pdbx_strand_id
1 'polypeptide(L)'
;MDEIRKQFEKEPPKIIGGYKRQVWAQKALDKTANDNIEKEPKGFLSAKAILEAKDGTFYPAFLLIDSKKSGKIQDAFFLSELKDQFNLIPLELALEYVDKDSGDMMPFRYRTLEQIKGDLYQKNWPDFS
;
A
#
# COMPACT_ATOMS: atom_id res chain seq x y z
N MET A 1 17.49 -5.88 4.12
CA MET A 1 16.73 -5.08 5.11
C MET A 1 17.63 -4.08 5.83
N ASP A 2 18.80 -4.49 6.32
CA ASP A 2 19.70 -3.60 7.08
C ASP A 2 20.23 -2.39 6.30
N GLU A 3 20.49 -2.52 4.99
CA GLU A 3 20.95 -1.39 4.17
C GLU A 3 19.88 -0.31 3.98
N ILE A 4 18.61 -0.71 3.80
CA ILE A 4 17.47 0.20 3.69
C ILE A 4 17.24 0.92 5.03
N ARG A 5 17.30 0.18 6.15
CA ARG A 5 17.21 0.77 7.49
C ARG A 5 18.31 1.81 7.75
N LYS A 6 19.56 1.52 7.40
CA LYS A 6 20.68 2.48 7.52
C LYS A 6 20.49 3.75 6.69
N GLN A 7 19.83 3.64 5.53
CA GLN A 7 19.47 4.82 4.74
C GLN A 7 18.41 5.66 5.45
N PHE A 8 17.37 5.02 5.99
CA PHE A 8 16.29 5.68 6.70
C PHE A 8 16.69 6.26 8.06
N GLU A 9 17.72 5.74 8.72
CA GLU A 9 18.30 6.36 9.92
C GLU A 9 18.90 7.75 9.62
N LYS A 10 19.44 7.96 8.42
CA LYS A 10 20.05 9.24 8.01
C LYS A 10 19.01 10.22 7.46
N GLU A 11 18.04 9.69 6.73
CA GLU A 11 16.98 10.47 6.10
C GLU A 11 15.66 9.66 6.19
N PRO A 12 14.90 9.83 7.29
CA PRO A 12 13.67 9.08 7.50
C PRO A 12 12.69 9.27 6.34
N PRO A 13 12.06 8.19 5.87
CA PRO A 13 11.16 8.28 4.74
C PRO A 13 9.90 9.05 5.13
N LYS A 14 9.52 10.00 4.29
CA LYS A 14 8.24 10.69 4.45
C LYS A 14 7.12 9.83 3.89
N ILE A 15 6.44 9.09 4.75
CA ILE A 15 5.30 8.26 4.37
C ILE A 15 4.15 9.15 3.85
N ILE A 16 3.63 8.81 2.68
CA ILE A 16 2.49 9.46 2.06
C ILE A 16 1.23 8.76 2.54
N GLY A 17 0.31 9.49 3.18
CA GLY A 17 -0.95 8.92 3.65
C GLY A 17 -1.52 9.65 4.86
N GLY A 18 -2.26 8.93 5.69
CA GLY A 18 -2.93 9.50 6.87
C GLY A 18 -4.04 10.48 6.51
N TYR A 19 -4.60 10.36 5.31
CA TYR A 19 -5.60 11.30 4.81
C TYR A 19 -6.95 11.07 5.47
N LYS A 20 -7.69 12.15 5.73
CA LYS A 20 -9.09 12.07 6.20
C LYS A 20 -10.10 11.70 5.11
N ARG A 21 -9.69 11.74 3.84
CA ARG A 21 -10.56 11.47 2.69
C ARG A 21 -9.84 10.56 1.71
N GLN A 22 -10.51 9.47 1.31
CA GLN A 22 -10.03 8.49 0.33
C GLN A 22 -9.51 9.13 -0.97
N VAL A 23 -10.18 10.18 -1.46
CA VAL A 23 -9.81 10.85 -2.73
C VAL A 23 -8.36 11.34 -2.75
N TRP A 24 -7.77 11.67 -1.59
CA TRP A 24 -6.37 12.10 -1.52
C TRP A 24 -5.39 10.93 -1.65
N ALA A 25 -5.72 9.76 -1.09
CA ALA A 25 -4.96 8.54 -1.33
C ALA A 25 -5.01 8.16 -2.81
N GLN A 26 -6.19 8.24 -3.43
CA GLN A 26 -6.32 7.98 -4.87
C GLN A 26 -5.48 8.95 -5.72
N LYS A 27 -5.55 10.25 -5.45
CA LYS A 27 -4.72 11.25 -6.17
C LYS A 27 -3.22 11.03 -6.02
N ALA A 28 -2.76 10.47 -4.90
CA ALA A 28 -1.36 10.11 -4.73
C ALA A 28 -0.98 8.93 -5.65
N LEU A 29 -1.86 7.93 -5.77
CA LEU A 29 -1.70 6.79 -6.68
C LEU A 29 -1.80 7.20 -8.16
N ASP A 30 -2.63 8.17 -8.50
CA ASP A 30 -2.77 8.69 -9.87
C ASP A 30 -1.48 9.40 -10.35
N LYS A 31 -0.62 9.85 -9.43
CA LYS A 31 0.68 10.46 -9.75
C LYS A 31 1.78 9.42 -10.01
N THR A 32 1.57 8.16 -9.66
CA THR A 32 2.57 7.11 -9.94
C THR A 32 2.40 6.61 -11.36
N ALA A 33 3.50 6.40 -12.07
CA ALA A 33 3.49 5.99 -13.48
C ALA A 33 3.00 4.54 -13.71
N ASN A 34 2.93 3.73 -12.66
CA ASN A 34 2.48 2.33 -12.74
C ASN A 34 1.02 2.21 -13.19
N ASP A 35 0.69 1.09 -13.82
CA ASP A 35 -0.70 0.71 -14.07
C ASP A 35 -1.42 0.36 -12.76
N ASN A 36 -2.76 0.31 -12.79
CA ASN A 36 -3.54 -0.08 -11.60
C ASN A 36 -3.27 -1.54 -11.19
N ILE A 37 -2.99 -2.40 -12.16
CA ILE A 37 -2.61 -3.80 -11.97
C ILE A 37 -1.46 -4.11 -12.94
N GLU A 38 -0.33 -4.57 -12.40
CA GLU A 38 0.82 -5.03 -13.17
C GLU A 38 1.06 -6.51 -12.91
N LYS A 39 1.40 -7.26 -13.96
CA LYS A 39 1.76 -8.68 -13.82
C LYS A 39 3.22 -8.78 -13.38
N GLU A 40 3.44 -9.53 -12.32
CA GLU A 40 4.77 -9.81 -11.80
C GLU A 40 5.21 -11.23 -12.20
N PRO A 41 6.52 -11.53 -12.17
CA PRO A 41 7.03 -12.86 -12.41
C PRO A 41 6.38 -13.92 -11.50
N LYS A 42 6.42 -15.17 -11.93
CA LYS A 42 6.04 -16.35 -11.12
C LYS A 42 4.58 -16.40 -10.65
N GLY A 43 3.69 -15.57 -11.19
CA GLY A 43 2.25 -15.59 -10.88
C GLY A 43 1.86 -14.64 -9.75
N PHE A 44 2.69 -13.63 -9.48
CA PHE A 44 2.30 -12.51 -8.65
C PHE A 44 1.68 -11.41 -9.51
N LEU A 45 0.96 -10.50 -8.86
CA LEU A 45 0.54 -9.24 -9.44
C LEU A 45 0.73 -8.12 -8.41
N SER A 46 1.10 -6.95 -8.91
CA SER A 46 1.17 -5.72 -8.14
C SER A 46 -0.09 -4.92 -8.42
N ALA A 47 -0.79 -4.48 -7.37
CA ALA A 47 -2.03 -3.71 -7.52
C ALA A 47 -1.97 -2.43 -6.70
N LYS A 48 -2.35 -1.31 -7.33
CA LYS A 48 -2.62 -0.06 -6.60
C LYS A 48 -3.82 -0.26 -5.69
N ALA A 49 -3.67 0.14 -4.43
CA ALA A 49 -4.71 0.01 -3.43
C ALA A 49 -4.75 1.18 -2.47
N ILE A 50 -5.91 1.36 -1.86
CA ILE A 50 -6.11 2.25 -0.72
C ILE A 50 -6.27 1.37 0.49
N LEU A 51 -5.46 1.60 1.52
CA LEU A 51 -5.64 1.04 2.84
C LEU A 51 -6.40 2.03 3.70
N GLU A 52 -7.44 1.54 4.37
CA GLU A 52 -8.14 2.28 5.40
C GLU A 52 -7.72 1.73 6.76
N ALA A 53 -7.12 2.61 7.55
CA ALA A 53 -6.71 2.33 8.91
C ALA A 53 -7.92 2.31 9.84
N LYS A 54 -7.79 1.62 10.98
CA LYS A 54 -8.82 1.54 12.03
C LYS A 54 -9.25 2.91 12.56
N ASP A 55 -8.35 3.89 12.55
CA ASP A 55 -8.63 5.28 12.96
C ASP A 55 -9.40 6.10 11.89
N GLY A 56 -9.78 5.48 10.77
CA GLY A 56 -10.52 6.12 9.67
C GLY A 56 -9.66 6.95 8.72
N THR A 57 -8.33 6.85 8.81
CA THR A 57 -7.42 7.50 7.86
C THR A 57 -7.05 6.59 6.69
N PHE A 58 -6.71 7.19 5.55
CA PHE A 58 -6.47 6.50 4.28
C PHE A 58 -5.02 6.65 3.81
N TYR A 59 -4.46 5.54 3.35
CA TYR A 59 -3.07 5.44 2.87
C TYR A 59 -3.05 4.87 1.44
N PRO A 60 -2.37 5.52 0.49
CA PRO A 60 -2.04 4.90 -0.78
C PRO A 60 -1.05 3.75 -0.57
N ALA A 61 -1.25 2.64 -1.24
CA ALA A 61 -0.39 1.47 -1.13
C ALA A 61 -0.29 0.69 -2.44
N PHE A 62 0.73 -0.13 -2.54
CA PHE A 62 0.82 -1.22 -3.51
C PHE A 62 0.67 -2.55 -2.78
N LEU A 63 -0.14 -3.45 -3.33
CA LEU A 63 -0.29 -4.81 -2.83
C LEU A 63 0.42 -5.76 -3.76
N LEU A 64 1.26 -6.63 -3.20
CA LEU A 64 1.76 -7.81 -3.90
C LEU A 64 0.81 -8.97 -3.62
N ILE A 65 0.25 -9.54 -4.68
CA ILE A 65 -0.84 -10.51 -4.59
C ILE A 65 -0.45 -11.79 -5.33
N ASP A 66 -0.65 -12.93 -4.69
CA ASP A 66 -0.41 -14.24 -5.28
C ASP A 66 -1.65 -14.70 -6.07
N SER A 67 -1.60 -14.57 -7.40
CA SER A 67 -2.70 -14.99 -8.28
C SER A 67 -2.90 -16.51 -8.30
N LYS A 68 -1.87 -17.30 -7.94
CA LYS A 68 -1.99 -18.77 -7.85
C LYS A 68 -2.68 -19.21 -6.57
N LYS A 69 -2.74 -18.34 -5.56
CA LYS A 69 -3.44 -18.56 -4.28
C LYS A 69 -4.73 -17.76 -4.18
N SER A 70 -5.46 -17.66 -5.28
CA SER A 70 -6.80 -17.03 -5.33
C SER A 70 -6.82 -15.57 -4.88
N GLY A 71 -5.74 -14.82 -5.12
CA GLY A 71 -5.67 -13.39 -4.81
C GLY A 71 -5.24 -13.07 -3.37
N LYS A 72 -4.58 -14.01 -2.68
CA LYS A 72 -4.06 -13.75 -1.34
C LYS A 72 -3.03 -12.61 -1.39
N ILE A 73 -3.22 -11.59 -0.55
CA ILE A 73 -2.20 -10.55 -0.32
C ILE A 73 -0.98 -11.22 0.32
N GLN A 74 0.15 -11.11 -0.36
CA GLN A 74 1.44 -11.59 0.10
C GLN A 74 2.18 -10.49 0.88
N ASP A 75 2.16 -9.26 0.36
CA ASP A 75 2.80 -8.10 0.98
C ASP A 75 2.04 -6.81 0.65
N ALA A 76 2.26 -5.77 1.46
CA ALA A 76 1.77 -4.42 1.23
C ALA A 76 2.92 -3.41 1.38
N PHE A 77 2.89 -2.38 0.56
CA PHE A 77 3.92 -1.34 0.52
C PHE A 77 3.28 0.04 0.58
N PHE A 78 3.76 0.89 1.48
CA PHE A 78 3.41 2.30 1.51
C PHE A 78 4.27 3.09 0.53
N LEU A 79 3.68 4.17 0.02
CA LEU A 79 4.42 5.16 -0.76
C LEU A 79 5.17 6.08 0.20
N SER A 80 6.42 6.38 -0.13
CA SER A 80 7.17 7.48 0.45
C SER A 80 7.71 8.41 -0.63
N GLU A 81 7.94 9.66 -0.27
CA GLU A 81 8.51 10.65 -1.17
C GLU A 81 9.96 10.94 -0.75
N LEU A 82 10.90 10.79 -1.68
CA LEU A 82 12.29 11.19 -1.50
C LEU A 82 12.80 11.87 -2.76
N LYS A 83 13.20 13.14 -2.66
CA LYS A 83 13.78 13.94 -3.78
C LYS A 83 12.94 13.85 -5.06
N ASP A 84 11.63 14.08 -4.91
CA ASP A 84 10.62 14.05 -5.99
C ASP A 84 10.42 12.68 -6.66
N GLN A 85 10.87 11.59 -6.03
CA GLN A 85 10.62 10.22 -6.46
C GLN A 85 9.75 9.47 -5.44
N PHE A 86 8.80 8.69 -5.96
CA PHE A 86 8.03 7.76 -5.15
C PHE A 86 8.84 6.49 -4.91
N ASN A 87 8.96 6.10 -3.65
CA ASN A 87 9.54 4.82 -3.25
C ASN A 87 8.48 3.96 -2.58
N LEU A 88 8.64 2.65 -2.69
CA LEU A 88 7.80 1.66 -2.00
C LEU A 88 8.54 1.16 -0.77
N ILE A 89 7.87 1.24 0.38
CA ILE A 89 8.41 0.77 1.66
C ILE A 89 7.50 -0.33 2.17
N PRO A 90 8.03 -1.52 2.52
CA PRO A 90 7.24 -2.58 3.14
C PRO A 90 6.46 -2.05 4.34
N LEU A 91 5.17 -2.41 4.44
CA LEU A 91 4.25 -1.88 5.46
C LEU A 91 4.85 -2.00 6.87
N GLU A 92 5.42 -3.16 7.21
CA GLU A 92 6.03 -3.42 8.50
C GLU A 92 7.11 -2.39 8.86
N LEU A 93 7.95 -2.02 7.89
CA LEU A 93 8.99 -1.01 8.08
C LEU A 93 8.41 0.40 8.05
N ALA A 94 7.43 0.66 7.18
CA ALA A 94 6.83 1.98 7.04
C ALA A 94 6.10 2.43 8.32
N LEU A 95 5.50 1.50 9.06
CA LEU A 95 4.83 1.76 10.34
C LEU A 95 5.78 2.31 11.41
N GLU A 96 7.09 2.01 11.34
CA GLU A 96 8.10 2.59 12.26
C GLU A 96 8.28 4.11 12.04
N TYR A 97 7.84 4.64 10.89
CA TYR A 97 8.02 6.04 10.49
C TYR A 97 6.70 6.81 10.34
N VAL A 98 5.57 6.18 10.64
CA VAL A 98 4.31 6.91 10.80
C VAL A 98 4.27 7.49 12.20
N ASP A 99 3.92 8.76 12.34
CA ASP A 99 3.78 9.45 13.64
C ASP A 99 2.50 9.02 14.39
N LYS A 100 2.30 7.70 14.51
CA LYS A 100 1.14 7.05 15.14
C LYS A 100 1.55 5.68 15.68
N ASP A 101 0.87 5.22 16.73
CA ASP A 101 1.02 3.85 17.20
C ASP A 101 0.42 2.88 16.18
N SER A 102 1.16 1.82 15.85
CA SER A 102 0.72 0.79 14.90
C SER A 102 -0.60 0.11 15.30
N GLY A 103 -0.88 -0.01 16.60
CA GLY A 103 -2.12 -0.59 17.14
C GLY A 103 -3.36 0.27 16.93
N ASP A 104 -3.18 1.57 16.70
CA ASP A 104 -4.27 2.48 16.35
C ASP A 104 -4.62 2.43 14.86
N MET A 105 -3.68 1.97 14.03
CA MET A 105 -3.87 1.85 12.59
C MET A 105 -4.40 0.47 12.18
N MET A 106 -3.99 -0.58 12.88
CA MET A 106 -4.32 -1.97 12.55
C MET A 106 -5.67 -2.43 13.16
N PRO A 107 -6.40 -3.34 12.50
CA PRO A 107 -6.13 -3.87 11.17
C PRO A 107 -6.51 -2.88 10.06
N PHE A 108 -5.78 -2.93 8.94
CA PHE A 108 -6.21 -2.24 7.73
C PHE A 108 -7.29 -3.02 7.00
N ARG A 109 -8.25 -2.29 6.44
CA ARG A 109 -9.06 -2.78 5.32
C ARG A 109 -8.44 -2.30 4.01
N TYR A 110 -8.70 -2.99 2.91
CA TYR A 110 -8.13 -2.59 1.62
C TYR A 110 -9.17 -2.53 0.50
N ARG A 111 -8.85 -1.72 -0.50
CA ARG A 111 -9.59 -1.66 -1.76
C ARG A 111 -8.60 -1.37 -2.88
N THR A 112 -8.57 -2.21 -3.92
CA THR A 112 -7.76 -1.94 -5.11
C THR A 112 -8.46 -0.93 -6.03
N LEU A 113 -7.68 -0.21 -6.84
CA LEU A 113 -8.23 0.74 -7.81
C LEU A 113 -8.94 0.05 -8.99
N GLU A 114 -8.59 -1.20 -9.26
CA GLU A 114 -9.20 -2.05 -10.28
C GLU A 114 -9.48 -3.44 -9.71
N GLN A 115 -10.60 -4.06 -10.10
CA GLN A 115 -10.96 -5.41 -9.64
C GLN A 115 -9.98 -6.45 -10.18
N ILE A 116 -9.41 -7.26 -9.29
CA ILE A 116 -8.52 -8.36 -9.67
C ILE A 116 -9.38 -9.57 -10.02
N LYS A 117 -9.32 -9.98 -11.29
CA LYS A 117 -10.08 -11.15 -11.77
C LYS A 117 -9.64 -12.41 -11.04
N GLY A 118 -10.60 -13.11 -10.43
CA GLY A 118 -10.37 -14.37 -9.74
C GLY A 118 -9.80 -14.23 -8.32
N ASP A 119 -9.70 -13.01 -7.80
CA ASP A 119 -9.37 -12.77 -6.40
C ASP A 119 -10.60 -13.01 -5.51
N LEU A 120 -10.51 -13.99 -4.61
CA LEU A 120 -11.59 -14.37 -3.68
C LEU A 120 -11.58 -13.56 -2.37
N TYR A 121 -10.54 -12.75 -2.14
CA TYR A 121 -10.41 -11.89 -0.98
C TYR A 121 -11.09 -10.53 -1.19
N GLN A 122 -11.28 -10.08 -2.43
CA GLN A 122 -12.04 -8.88 -2.79
C GLN A 122 -13.56 -9.07 -2.69
N LYS A 123 -14.06 -9.50 -1.53
CA LYS A 123 -15.45 -9.92 -1.34
C LYS A 123 -16.47 -8.81 -1.58
N ASN A 124 -16.09 -7.56 -1.27
CA ASN A 124 -17.00 -6.42 -1.30
C ASN A 124 -16.69 -5.41 -2.41
N TRP A 125 -15.84 -5.75 -3.39
CA TRP A 125 -15.41 -4.77 -4.40
C TRP A 125 -16.62 -4.10 -5.11
N PRO A 126 -16.65 -2.76 -5.25
CA PRO A 126 -15.56 -1.79 -5.08
C PRO A 126 -15.39 -1.21 -3.65
N ASP A 127 -16.04 -1.78 -2.64
CA ASP A 127 -15.87 -1.38 -1.25
C ASP A 127 -14.67 -2.07 -0.59
N PHE A 128 -14.32 -1.58 0.61
CA PHE A 128 -13.21 -2.12 1.41
C PHE A 128 -13.51 -3.56 1.85
N SER A 129 -12.51 -4.43 1.67
CA SER A 129 -12.49 -5.83 2.11
C SER A 129 -11.56 -6.04 3.29
#